data_AF-A0A150FTY7-F1
#
_entry.id   AF-A0A150FTY7-F1
#
_cell.length_a   1.000
_cell.length_b   1.000
_cell.length_c   1.000
_cell.angle_alpha   90.00
_cell.angle_beta   90.00
_cell.angle_gamma   90.00
#
_symmetry.space_group_name_H-M   'P 1'
#
loop_
_entity.id
_entity.type
_entity.pdbx_description
1 polymer ?
#
loop_
_entity_poly.entity_id
_entity_poly.type
_entity_poly.pdbx_seq_one_letter_code
_entity_poly.pdbx_strand_id
1 'polypeptide(L)'
;MTLSPEKHLQVAMEHAEEVRGAGIKADPEICEVLSGRVNSELAEDEQELLRRCLLDNADVFALTNSQLGRTNWVEMDIDTGDATPIAVQPYRMARKELDALKAEVERLLKDDIMVKVQDGKGTHFTFSTKMLMVPSAH
;
A
#
# COMPACT_ATOMS: atom_id res chain seq x y z
N MET A 1 10.63 -9.30 -17.77
CA MET A 1 11.60 -10.40 -17.50
C MET A 1 11.27 -10.97 -16.13
N THR A 2 10.80 -12.21 -16.03
CA THR A 2 10.56 -12.86 -14.74
C THR A 2 11.91 -13.26 -14.13
N LEU A 3 12.30 -12.66 -13.01
CA LEU A 3 13.47 -13.08 -12.25
C LEU A 3 13.25 -14.52 -11.75
N SER A 4 14.33 -15.29 -11.63
CA SER A 4 14.27 -16.61 -10.96
C SER A 4 13.82 -16.41 -9.50
N PRO A 5 13.03 -17.32 -8.90
CA PRO A 5 12.64 -17.24 -7.49
C PRO A 5 13.80 -17.00 -6.52
N GLU A 6 14.97 -17.57 -6.79
CA GLU A 6 16.18 -17.38 -5.97
C GLU A 6 16.71 -15.94 -6.04
N LYS A 7 16.62 -15.31 -7.22
CA LYS A 7 17.03 -13.92 -7.41
C LYS A 7 16.06 -12.95 -6.76
N HIS A 8 14.76 -13.28 -6.75
CA HIS A 8 13.75 -12.51 -6.01
C HIS A 8 14.05 -12.51 -4.50
N LEU A 9 14.42 -13.65 -3.93
CA LEU A 9 14.78 -13.75 -2.52
C LEU A 9 16.03 -12.92 -2.20
N GLN A 10 17.05 -12.99 -3.06
CA GLN A 10 18.29 -12.24 -2.86
C GLN A 10 18.06 -10.72 -2.86
N VAL A 11 17.29 -10.20 -3.81
CA VAL A 11 16.95 -8.77 -3.89
C VAL A 11 16.07 -8.34 -2.71
N ALA A 12 15.14 -9.20 -2.26
CA ALA A 12 14.33 -8.93 -1.09
C ALA A 12 15.17 -8.79 0.19
N MET A 13 16.19 -9.64 0.35
CA MET A 13 17.11 -9.58 1.48
C MET A 13 17.98 -8.31 1.44
N GLU A 14 18.53 -7.95 0.28
CA GLU A 14 19.33 -6.73 0.09
C GLU A 14 18.52 -5.47 0.44
N HIS A 15 17.28 -5.38 -0.07
CA HIS A 15 16.41 -4.25 0.26
C HIS A 15 16.02 -4.22 1.74
N ALA A 16 15.80 -5.38 2.37
CA ALA A 16 15.53 -5.44 3.80
C ALA A 16 16.75 -5.02 4.65
N GLU A 17 17.97 -5.23 4.16
CA GLU A 17 19.19 -4.70 4.79
C GLU A 17 19.35 -3.19 4.60
N GLU A 18 19.03 -2.66 3.41
CA GLU A 18 19.01 -1.22 3.16
C GLU A 18 17.98 -0.50 4.05
N VAL A 19 16.76 -1.04 4.15
CA VAL A 19 15.68 -0.49 4.97
C VAL A 19 16.06 -0.52 6.45
N ARG A 20 16.65 -1.62 6.93
CA ARG A 20 17.14 -1.73 8.31
C ARG A 20 18.34 -0.82 8.58
N GLY A 21 19.24 -0.66 7.61
CA GLY A 21 20.41 0.23 7.67
C GLY A 21 20.04 1.72 7.60
N ALA A 22 18.94 2.06 6.93
CA ALA A 22 18.40 3.42 6.85
C ALA A 22 17.79 3.90 8.17
N GLY A 23 17.67 3.03 9.18
CA GLY A 23 17.23 3.42 10.52
C GLY A 23 15.80 3.95 10.52
N ILE A 24 14.91 3.36 9.71
CA ILE A 24 13.48 3.62 9.82
C ILE A 24 13.07 3.22 11.25
N LYS A 25 12.96 4.21 12.13
CA LYS A 25 12.48 3.98 13.48
C LYS A 25 11.02 3.60 13.37
N ALA A 26 10.69 2.41 13.87
CA ALA A 26 9.32 1.98 14.03
C ALA A 26 8.54 3.07 14.78
N ASP A 27 7.32 3.33 14.30
CA ASP A 27 6.43 4.30 14.93
C ASP A 27 6.22 3.91 16.40
N PRO A 28 6.41 4.82 17.36
CA PRO A 28 6.17 4.53 18.78
C PRO A 28 4.78 3.94 19.04
N GLU A 29 3.78 4.35 18.26
CA GLU A 29 2.40 3.84 18.37
C GLU A 29 2.31 2.36 17.96
N ILE A 30 3.03 1.95 16.92
CA ILE A 30 3.12 0.54 16.48
C ILE A 30 3.74 -0.32 17.59
N CYS A 31 4.85 0.15 18.17
CA CYS A 31 5.54 -0.55 19.24
C CYS A 31 4.64 -0.78 20.48
N GLU A 32 3.81 0.21 20.81
CA GLU A 32 2.84 0.12 21.91
C GLU A 32 1.73 -0.89 21.59
N VAL A 33 1.15 -0.82 20.39
CA VAL A 33 0.10 -1.74 19.95
C VAL A 33 0.61 -3.19 19.94
N LEU A 34 1.79 -3.44 19.37
CA LEU A 34 2.37 -4.78 19.29
C LEU A 34 2.67 -5.34 20.68
N SER A 35 3.17 -4.50 21.58
CA SER A 35 3.42 -4.85 22.98
C SER A 35 2.14 -5.31 23.71
N GLY A 36 1.00 -4.67 23.43
CA GLY A 36 -0.29 -5.00 24.03
C GLY A 36 -1.01 -6.20 23.38
N ARG A 37 -0.48 -6.76 22.28
CA ARG A 37 -1.09 -7.87 21.53
C ARG A 37 -0.49 -9.24 21.86
N VAL A 38 0.52 -9.29 22.72
CA VAL A 38 1.12 -10.54 23.21
C VAL A 38 0.11 -11.26 24.11
N ASN A 39 -0.11 -12.55 23.87
CA ASN A 39 -1.06 -13.35 24.65
C ASN A 39 -0.54 -13.57 26.08
N SER A 40 -1.36 -13.23 27.08
CA SER A 40 -1.05 -13.41 28.50
C SER A 40 -1.06 -14.87 28.97
N GLU A 41 -1.56 -15.80 28.16
CA GLU A 41 -1.60 -17.24 28.48
C GLU A 41 -0.27 -17.97 28.20
N LEU A 42 0.69 -17.32 27.52
CA LEU A 42 2.01 -17.87 27.25
C LEU A 42 2.90 -17.87 28.50
N ALA A 43 3.93 -18.72 28.53
CA ALA A 43 4.94 -18.64 29.59
C ALA A 43 5.68 -17.29 29.54
N GLU A 44 6.15 -16.77 30.68
CA GLU A 44 6.84 -15.47 30.75
C GLU A 44 8.02 -15.37 29.76
N ASP A 45 8.79 -16.45 29.62
CA ASP A 45 9.91 -16.54 28.67
C ASP A 45 9.44 -16.45 27.20
N GLU A 46 8.29 -17.04 26.87
CA GLU A 46 7.70 -17.01 25.53
C GLU A 46 7.09 -15.64 25.22
N GLN A 47 6.48 -15.00 26.21
CA GLN A 47 5.96 -13.64 26.09
C GLN A 47 7.08 -12.66 25.76
N GLU A 48 8.19 -12.73 26.48
CA GLU A 48 9.34 -11.85 26.24
C GLU A 48 9.97 -12.12 24.87
N LEU A 49 10.12 -13.39 24.48
CA LEU A 49 10.68 -13.75 23.18
C LEU A 49 9.79 -13.25 22.02
N LEU A 50 8.47 -13.41 22.14
CA LEU A 50 7.51 -12.93 21.15
C LEU A 50 7.49 -11.41 21.10
N ARG A 51 7.45 -10.74 22.24
CA ARG A 51 7.50 -9.27 22.35
C ARG A 51 8.73 -8.72 21.65
N ARG A 52 9.92 -9.29 21.93
CA ARG A 52 11.16 -8.90 21.28
C ARG A 52 11.08 -9.11 19.77
N CYS A 53 10.60 -10.26 19.30
CA CYS A 53 10.45 -10.54 17.87
C CYS A 53 9.53 -9.53 17.17
N LEU A 54 8.42 -9.13 17.81
CA LEU A 54 7.50 -8.14 17.24
C LEU A 54 8.15 -6.75 17.17
N LEU A 55 8.89 -6.35 18.21
CA LEU A 55 9.57 -5.05 18.25
C LEU A 55 10.74 -4.98 17.27
N ASP A 56 11.49 -6.08 17.12
CA ASP A 56 12.61 -6.18 16.16
C ASP A 56 12.15 -6.12 14.69
N ASN A 57 10.87 -6.43 14.42
CA ASN A 57 10.26 -6.39 13.09
C ASN A 57 9.09 -5.39 13.02
N ALA A 58 9.09 -4.38 13.91
CA ALA A 58 8.02 -3.40 13.99
C ALA A 58 7.91 -2.54 12.71
N ASP A 59 8.99 -2.45 11.93
CA ASP A 59 9.07 -1.81 10.63
C ASP A 59 8.23 -2.48 9.53
N VAL A 60 7.88 -3.76 9.70
CA VAL A 60 7.04 -4.51 8.75
C VAL A 60 5.55 -4.19 8.92
N PHE A 61 5.16 -3.62 10.06
CA PHE A 61 3.77 -3.32 10.37
C PHE A 61 3.41 -1.87 9.98
N ALA A 62 2.15 -1.65 9.62
CA ALA A 62 1.60 -0.34 9.32
C ALA A 62 0.23 -0.22 9.97
N LEU A 63 -0.04 0.91 10.66
CA LEU A 63 -1.38 1.22 11.19
C LEU A 63 -2.25 1.88 10.13
N THR A 64 -1.64 2.57 9.18
CA THR A 64 -2.32 3.32 8.12
C THR A 64 -1.69 3.03 6.76
N ASN A 65 -2.46 3.20 5.68
CA ASN A 65 -1.97 3.01 4.32
C ASN A 65 -0.79 3.93 3.96
N SER A 66 -0.70 5.11 4.58
CA SER A 66 0.42 6.03 4.39
C SER A 66 1.75 5.50 4.97
N GLN A 67 1.68 4.57 5.92
CA GLN A 67 2.86 3.88 6.49
C GLN A 67 3.21 2.60 5.72
N LEU A 68 2.39 2.20 4.74
CA LEU A 68 2.68 1.02 3.94
C LEU A 68 3.94 1.27 3.10
N GLY A 69 4.97 0.44 3.30
CA GLY A 69 6.17 0.48 2.47
C GLY A 69 5.85 0.24 1.00
N ARG A 70 6.56 0.93 0.10
CA ARG A 70 6.52 0.68 -1.34
C ARG A 70 7.73 -0.15 -1.73
N THR A 71 7.50 -1.22 -2.48
CA THR A 71 8.58 -1.96 -3.13
C THR A 71 8.54 -1.64 -4.62
N ASN A 72 9.68 -1.22 -5.17
CA ASN A 72 9.85 -1.07 -6.63
C ASN A 72 10.31 -2.41 -7.26
N TRP A 73 10.09 -3.54 -6.57
CA TRP A 73 10.62 -4.85 -6.96
C TRP A 73 9.95 -5.44 -8.19
N VAL A 74 8.66 -5.16 -8.38
CA VAL A 74 7.88 -5.63 -9.52
C VAL A 74 6.95 -4.51 -9.97
N GLU A 75 7.14 -4.05 -11.19
CA GLU A 75 6.16 -3.22 -11.88
C GLU A 75 5.20 -4.13 -12.65
N MET A 76 3.90 -3.89 -12.48
CA MET A 76 2.88 -4.59 -13.25
C MET A 76 2.73 -3.90 -14.61
N ASP A 77 3.17 -4.57 -15.67
CA ASP A 77 2.88 -4.17 -17.04
C ASP A 77 1.51 -4.72 -17.46
N ILE A 78 0.62 -3.83 -17.91
CA ILE A 78 -0.71 -4.19 -18.38
C ILE A 78 -0.64 -4.23 -19.92
N ASP A 79 -0.43 -5.42 -20.47
CA ASP A 79 -0.42 -5.62 -21.92
C ASP A 79 -1.86 -5.52 -22.48
N THR A 80 -2.16 -4.39 -23.11
CA THR A 80 -3.44 -4.16 -23.79
C THR A 80 -3.44 -4.65 -25.24
N GLY A 81 -2.34 -5.22 -25.76
CA GLY A 81 -2.19 -5.62 -27.15
C GLY A 81 -2.49 -4.46 -28.11
N ASP A 82 -3.33 -4.73 -29.12
CA ASP A 82 -3.75 -3.74 -30.13
C ASP A 82 -4.99 -2.93 -29.72
N ALA A 83 -5.45 -3.04 -28.46
CA ALA A 83 -6.65 -2.34 -28.02
C ALA A 83 -6.42 -0.83 -27.94
N THR A 84 -7.27 -0.05 -28.61
CA THR A 84 -7.23 1.42 -28.52
C THR A 84 -7.76 1.90 -27.16
N PRO A 85 -7.21 2.98 -26.59
CA PRO A 85 -7.70 3.55 -25.34
C PRO A 85 -9.18 3.89 -25.38
N ILE A 86 -9.88 3.64 -24.28
CA ILE A 86 -11.32 3.90 -24.15
C ILE A 86 -11.52 5.04 -23.16
N ALA A 87 -12.17 6.12 -23.62
CA ALA A 87 -12.61 7.22 -22.77
C ALA A 87 -14.11 7.10 -22.51
N VAL A 88 -14.49 6.62 -21.32
CA VAL A 88 -15.90 6.47 -20.95
C VAL A 88 -16.37 7.63 -20.09
N GLN A 89 -17.55 8.16 -20.39
CA GLN A 89 -18.18 9.19 -19.56
C GLN A 89 -18.47 8.65 -18.14
N PRO A 90 -18.15 9.43 -17.08
CA PRO A 90 -18.47 9.05 -15.72
C PRO A 90 -19.98 8.86 -15.53
N TYR A 91 -20.38 7.96 -14.63
CA TYR A 91 -21.77 7.81 -14.27
C TYR A 91 -22.29 9.05 -13.55
N ARG A 92 -23.57 9.36 -13.77
CA ARG A 92 -24.27 10.38 -12.97
C ARG A 92 -24.54 9.80 -11.58
N MET A 93 -23.96 10.43 -10.57
CA MET A 93 -24.13 10.04 -9.16
C MET A 93 -25.02 11.03 -8.42
N ALA A 94 -25.66 10.58 -7.34
CA ALA A 94 -26.36 11.45 -6.43
C ALA A 94 -25.35 12.35 -5.68
N ARG A 95 -25.79 13.52 -5.17
CA ARG A 95 -24.90 14.47 -4.50
C ARG A 95 -24.13 13.84 -3.33
N LYS A 96 -24.84 13.05 -2.50
CA LYS A 96 -24.25 12.35 -1.35
C LYS A 96 -23.15 11.37 -1.75
N GLU A 97 -23.36 10.61 -2.83
CA GLU A 97 -22.37 9.66 -3.36
C GLU A 97 -21.16 10.38 -3.94
N LEU A 98 -21.39 11.49 -4.64
CA LEU A 98 -20.33 12.31 -5.20
C LEU A 98 -19.47 12.96 -4.11
N ASP A 99 -20.08 13.40 -3.01
CA ASP A 99 -19.35 13.95 -1.87
C ASP A 99 -18.51 12.85 -1.17
N ALA A 100 -19.05 11.62 -1.04
CA ALA A 100 -18.30 10.48 -0.51
C ALA A 100 -17.13 10.06 -1.42
N LEU A 101 -17.35 10.00 -2.75
CA LEU A 101 -16.31 9.72 -3.73
C LEU A 101 -15.18 10.75 -3.66
N LYS A 102 -15.52 12.05 -3.55
CA LYS A 102 -14.51 13.11 -3.43
C LYS A 102 -13.65 12.94 -2.18
N ALA A 103 -14.27 12.65 -1.03
CA ALA A 103 -13.53 12.41 0.20
C ALA A 103 -12.57 11.23 0.06
N GLU A 104 -12.99 10.15 -0.60
CA GLU A 104 -12.13 8.98 -0.82
C GLU A 104 -11.00 9.28 -1.80
N VAL A 105 -11.27 10.01 -2.89
CA VAL A 105 -10.22 10.46 -3.82
C VAL A 105 -9.20 11.35 -3.11
N GLU A 106 -9.63 12.27 -2.25
CA GLU A 106 -8.73 13.11 -1.45
C GLU A 106 -7.87 12.28 -0.48
N ARG A 107 -8.45 11.26 0.16
CA ARG A 107 -7.71 10.33 1.01
C ARG A 107 -6.64 9.57 0.22
N LEU A 108 -7.00 9.00 -0.92
CA LEU A 108 -6.08 8.23 -1.75
C LEU A 108 -4.98 9.10 -2.40
N LEU A 109 -5.27 10.37 -2.70
CA LEU A 109 -4.26 11.35 -3.11
C LEU A 109 -3.30 11.69 -1.96
N LYS A 110 -3.81 11.81 -0.73
CA LYS A 110 -2.98 12.08 0.46
C LYS A 110 -2.07 10.90 0.80
N ASP A 111 -2.54 9.67 0.59
CA ASP A 111 -1.77 8.44 0.80
C ASP A 111 -0.81 8.13 -0.37
N ASP A 112 -0.67 9.06 -1.33
CA ASP A 112 0.10 8.95 -2.58
C ASP A 112 -0.28 7.72 -3.45
N ILE A 113 -1.42 7.07 -3.19
CA ILE A 113 -1.89 5.88 -3.93
C ILE A 113 -2.33 6.27 -5.35
N MET A 114 -2.89 7.47 -5.50
CA MET A 114 -3.28 8.05 -6.78
C MET A 114 -2.51 9.33 -7.06
N VAL A 115 -2.31 9.65 -8.33
CA VAL A 115 -1.71 10.90 -8.80
C VAL A 115 -2.65 11.57 -9.79
N LYS A 116 -2.74 12.90 -9.75
CA LYS A 116 -3.48 13.67 -10.74
C LYS A 116 -2.70 13.69 -12.05
N VAL A 117 -3.28 13.15 -13.11
CA VAL A 117 -2.75 13.29 -14.47
C VAL A 117 -3.21 14.65 -15.02
N GLN A 118 -2.28 15.54 -15.37
CA GLN A 118 -2.58 16.78 -16.07
C GLN A 118 -2.21 16.61 -17.55
N ASP A 119 -3.21 16.46 -18.41
CA ASP A 119 -2.98 16.43 -19.86
C ASP A 119 -2.73 17.84 -20.40
N GLY A 120 -1.59 17.99 -21.07
CA GLY A 120 -1.27 19.20 -21.82
C GLY A 120 -0.38 18.93 -23.01
N LYS A 121 0.69 18.13 -22.87
CA LYS A 121 1.59 17.76 -23.97
C LYS A 121 2.32 16.45 -23.64
N GLY A 122 2.10 15.39 -24.43
CA GLY A 122 3.02 14.25 -24.54
C GLY A 122 2.51 12.91 -24.01
N THR A 123 2.44 11.94 -24.94
CA THR A 123 2.72 10.50 -24.80
C THR A 123 2.01 9.64 -23.74
N HIS A 124 1.05 10.14 -22.98
CA HIS A 124 0.22 9.28 -22.12
C HIS A 124 -1.13 9.00 -22.77
N PHE A 125 -1.43 7.72 -23.00
CA PHE A 125 -2.72 7.26 -23.48
C PHE A 125 -3.76 7.52 -22.38
N THR A 126 -4.73 8.39 -22.65
CA THR A 126 -5.78 8.74 -21.68
C THR A 126 -6.93 7.74 -21.82
N PHE A 127 -6.94 6.73 -20.95
CA PHE A 127 -8.12 5.90 -20.74
C PHE A 127 -8.81 6.32 -19.44
N SER A 128 -10.14 6.34 -19.46
CA SER A 128 -10.95 6.68 -18.29
C SER A 128 -11.98 5.59 -18.09
N THR A 129 -11.90 4.91 -16.95
CA THR A 129 -12.86 3.90 -16.53
C THR A 129 -13.84 4.47 -15.52
N LYS A 130 -15.02 3.86 -15.46
CA LYS A 130 -16.09 4.27 -14.54
C LYS A 130 -15.75 3.81 -13.13
N MET A 131 -15.79 4.73 -12.17
CA MET A 131 -15.78 4.40 -10.74
C MET A 131 -17.20 4.14 -10.24
N LEU A 132 -17.35 3.14 -9.38
CA LEU A 132 -18.58 2.82 -8.67
C LEU A 132 -18.29 2.81 -7.16
N MET A 133 -19.09 3.55 -6.40
CA MET A 133 -19.02 3.52 -4.94
C MET A 133 -19.73 2.28 -4.41
N VAL A 134 -18.99 1.43 -3.69
CA VAL A 134 -19.54 0.27 -3.00
C VAL A 134 -19.73 0.64 -1.53
N PRO A 135 -20.97 0.64 -1.00
CA PRO A 135 -21.19 0.89 0.43
C PRO A 135 -20.53 -0.22 1.25
N SER A 136 -19.81 0.15 2.31
CA SER A 136 -19.34 -0.84 3.29
C SER A 136 -20.56 -1.47 3.96
N ALA A 137 -20.68 -2.79 3.89
CA ALA A 137 -21.62 -3.52 4.74
C ALA A 137 -21.06 -3.46 6.17
N HIS A 138 -21.81 -2.85 7.08
CA HIS A 138 -21.56 -2.89 8.52
C HIS A 138 -22.19 -4.16 9.11
#